data_AF-G4N1E2-F1
#
_entry.id   AF-G4N1E2-F1
#
_cell.length_a   1.000
_cell.length_b   1.000
_cell.length_c   1.000
_cell.angle_alpha   90.00
_cell.angle_beta   90.00
_cell.angle_gamma   90.00
#
_symmetry.space_group_name_H-M   'P 1'
#
loop_
_entity.id
_entity.type
_entity.pdbx_description
1 polymer ?
#
loop_
_entity_poly.entity_id
_entity_poly.type
_entity_poly.pdbx_seq_one_letter_code
_entity_poly.pdbx_strand_id
1 'polypeptide(L)'
;MHAPETPIAVLIRDLQGCVPISKVIREGDDVVLLTPVVVPPVQGTTHAADGSNTKDPFEDFGRALLGHSPRPKIHHVPYTKRSGISETHLDIIRNNDAKLVIFVISGPPLPGQASQVKMAEYLRTGAGDRPLVIVACFNMRELDGLGTSFPTVVQTSGYSPSALHHVTNLIFKGEHNGSSATLQNLVLAPKTWEVAVTNNLLDLRPHEEAIHDLWCQTWGRDMSPSRYELQSLLIRDGYAKHYTVREPETGVLVGFCATYTTYANQGGERLVGSLAMIIVKPEHRGRGIGRSLHDVAIEQLSRTRGVFRLQLGSTFPRLLYGLPVDSASEGWFRRRGWDFDQSSPGKGQEVSDWHLDFNDYPTRQYPSASGLVFGPCELSEFPAVLNLVASESAHNNQMGWYDQYTQLNNPFLVRDIIMGVVGHQVVASAITYLPKSENPVASDIPWAGLISNATGGVACICISDTSILVSRDEAMLGLLDACVKRLKEQGMQGMLLDAVMGGDEGFYAMGFQKRNSYREVWRSVPDER
;
A
#
# COMPACT_ATOMS: atom_id res chain seq x y z
N MET A 1 -20.83 -17.55 23.95
CA MET A 1 -21.94 -17.73 23.00
C MET A 1 -21.87 -16.58 22.02
N HIS A 2 -21.37 -16.82 20.80
CA HIS A 2 -21.33 -15.81 19.74
C HIS A 2 -22.74 -15.59 19.22
N ALA A 3 -23.19 -14.33 19.13
CA ALA A 3 -24.29 -13.98 18.26
C ALA A 3 -23.77 -14.07 16.82
N PRO A 4 -24.33 -14.92 15.95
CA PRO A 4 -23.93 -14.95 14.55
C PRO A 4 -24.41 -13.65 13.89
N GLU A 5 -23.48 -12.81 13.42
CA GLU A 5 -23.83 -11.73 12.48
C GLU A 5 -24.42 -12.39 11.23
N THR A 6 -25.72 -12.18 10.99
CA THR A 6 -26.40 -12.65 9.79
C THR A 6 -25.75 -12.01 8.55
N PRO A 7 -25.26 -12.80 7.57
CA PRO A 7 -24.75 -12.27 6.31
C PRO A 7 -25.87 -11.53 5.56
N ILE A 8 -25.55 -10.36 4.99
CA ILE A 8 -26.55 -9.49 4.35
C ILE A 8 -26.03 -9.06 2.97
N ALA A 9 -26.90 -9.15 1.96
CA ALA A 9 -26.70 -8.54 0.65
C ALA A 9 -27.63 -7.33 0.49
N VAL A 10 -27.14 -6.26 -0.14
CA VAL A 10 -27.86 -5.00 -0.32
C VAL A 10 -27.81 -4.56 -1.77
N LEU A 11 -28.96 -4.20 -2.34
CA LEU A 11 -29.03 -3.54 -3.63
C LEU A 11 -28.71 -2.06 -3.42
N ILE A 12 -27.56 -1.62 -3.92
CA ILE A 12 -27.12 -0.22 -3.75
C ILE A 12 -27.79 0.67 -4.79
N ARG A 13 -27.91 0.18 -6.01
CA ARG A 13 -28.60 0.85 -7.11
C ARG A 13 -28.95 -0.14 -8.22
N ASP A 14 -29.98 0.20 -8.98
CA ASP A 14 -30.38 -0.52 -10.19
C ASP A 14 -30.96 0.44 -11.23
N LEU A 15 -30.09 1.17 -11.93
CA LEU A 15 -30.50 2.08 -12.99
C LEU A 15 -30.90 1.36 -14.29
N GLN A 16 -30.48 0.09 -14.47
CA GLN A 16 -30.90 -0.73 -15.61
C GLN A 16 -32.27 -1.39 -15.37
N GLY A 17 -32.79 -1.37 -14.14
CA GLY A 17 -34.01 -2.07 -13.77
C GLY A 17 -33.90 -3.60 -13.91
N CYS A 18 -32.69 -4.15 -13.87
CA CYS A 18 -32.42 -5.56 -14.13
C CYS A 18 -32.50 -6.43 -12.87
N VAL A 19 -32.79 -5.89 -11.69
CA VAL A 19 -33.07 -6.66 -10.48
C VAL A 19 -34.59 -6.61 -10.17
N PRO A 20 -35.25 -7.77 -9.97
CA PRO A 20 -34.73 -9.13 -10.13
C PRO A 20 -34.38 -9.47 -11.58
N ILE A 21 -33.37 -10.33 -11.76
CA ILE A 21 -32.85 -10.69 -13.09
C ILE A 21 -33.84 -11.46 -13.95
N SER A 22 -34.89 -12.03 -13.36
CA SER A 22 -36.04 -12.59 -14.09
C SER A 22 -36.73 -11.58 -15.03
N LYS A 23 -36.47 -10.28 -14.89
CA LYS A 23 -36.90 -9.24 -15.83
C LYS A 23 -36.11 -9.21 -17.14
N VAL A 24 -34.87 -9.69 -17.12
CA VAL A 24 -33.92 -9.61 -18.24
C VAL A 24 -33.50 -10.97 -18.80
N ILE A 25 -33.64 -12.05 -18.04
CA ILE A 25 -33.32 -13.42 -18.48
C ILE A 25 -34.56 -14.32 -18.52
N ARG A 26 -34.54 -15.31 -19.42
CA ARG A 26 -35.53 -16.38 -19.57
C ARG A 26 -34.89 -17.74 -19.29
N GLU A 27 -35.72 -18.78 -19.25
CA GLU A 27 -35.27 -20.16 -19.06
C GLU A 27 -34.28 -20.55 -20.17
N GLY A 28 -33.08 -20.97 -19.79
CA GLY A 28 -32.03 -21.40 -20.71
C GLY A 28 -31.24 -20.29 -21.38
N ASP A 29 -31.51 -19.01 -21.08
CA ASP A 29 -30.68 -17.88 -21.54
C ASP A 29 -29.27 -17.95 -20.94
N ASP A 30 -28.29 -17.55 -21.74
CA ASP A 30 -26.88 -17.54 -21.36
C ASP A 30 -26.54 -16.34 -20.46
N VAL A 31 -25.93 -16.62 -19.31
CA VAL A 31 -25.48 -15.64 -18.33
C VAL A 31 -24.00 -15.88 -18.07
N VAL A 32 -23.19 -14.83 -18.25
CA VAL A 32 -21.75 -14.91 -17.99
C VAL A 32 -21.47 -14.42 -16.58
N LEU A 33 -20.90 -15.30 -15.75
CA LEU A 33 -20.48 -15.01 -14.39
C LEU A 33 -18.95 -14.89 -14.36
N LEU A 34 -18.45 -13.68 -14.18
CA LEU A 34 -17.01 -13.38 -14.10
C LEU A 34 -16.59 -13.22 -12.65
N THR A 35 -15.69 -14.09 -12.18
CA THR A 35 -15.24 -14.10 -10.77
C THR A 35 -13.73 -14.00 -10.64
N PRO A 36 -13.20 -13.29 -9.65
CA PRO A 36 -11.76 -13.20 -9.46
C PRO A 36 -11.22 -14.49 -8.86
N VAL A 37 -10.04 -14.92 -9.30
CA VAL A 37 -9.27 -15.98 -8.63
C VAL A 37 -8.72 -15.42 -7.30
N VAL A 38 -9.27 -15.88 -6.18
CA VAL A 38 -8.92 -15.43 -4.82
C VAL A 38 -8.86 -16.59 -3.84
N VAL A 39 -8.20 -16.36 -2.70
CA VAL A 39 -8.15 -17.32 -1.60
C VAL A 39 -9.50 -17.33 -0.86
N PRO A 40 -10.05 -18.52 -0.50
CA PRO A 40 -11.27 -18.63 0.29
C PRO A 40 -11.18 -17.87 1.63
N PRO A 41 -12.30 -17.33 2.15
CA PRO A 41 -12.32 -16.73 3.48
C PRO A 41 -12.03 -17.81 4.53
N VAL A 42 -11.10 -17.57 5.44
CA VAL A 42 -10.78 -18.49 6.54
C VAL A 42 -12.00 -18.58 7.47
N GLN A 43 -12.65 -19.74 7.55
CA GLN A 43 -13.68 -19.99 8.55
C GLN A 43 -13.01 -20.17 9.91
N GLY A 44 -13.55 -19.51 10.94
CA GLY A 44 -12.97 -19.38 12.28
C GLY A 44 -12.85 -20.68 13.08
N THR A 45 -12.01 -21.60 12.64
CA THR A 45 -11.48 -22.70 13.44
C THR A 45 -9.98 -22.52 13.58
N THR A 46 -9.54 -22.39 14.82
CA THR A 46 -8.14 -22.36 15.27
C THR A 46 -7.47 -23.70 14.98
N HIS A 47 -7.11 -23.98 13.73
CA HIS A 47 -6.07 -24.94 13.39
C HIS A 47 -5.39 -24.45 12.12
N ALA A 48 -4.08 -24.65 12.06
CA ALA A 48 -3.19 -24.24 10.99
C ALA A 48 -3.88 -24.34 9.62
N ALA A 49 -3.72 -23.30 8.80
CA ALA A 49 -4.07 -23.36 7.39
C ALA A 49 -3.22 -24.46 6.74
N ASP A 50 -3.73 -25.69 6.73
CA ASP A 50 -3.28 -26.70 5.80
C ASP A 50 -3.49 -26.10 4.41
N GLY A 51 -2.39 -25.95 3.68
CA GLY A 51 -2.34 -25.37 2.34
C GLY A 51 -3.05 -26.21 1.26
N SER A 52 -4.16 -26.88 1.59
CA SER A 52 -4.91 -27.77 0.70
C SER A 52 -6.26 -27.23 0.25
N ASN A 53 -6.77 -26.13 0.82
CA ASN A 53 -8.09 -25.62 0.43
C ASN A 53 -8.02 -24.78 -0.87
N THR A 54 -7.84 -25.50 -1.99
CA THR A 54 -7.73 -25.01 -3.37
C THR A 54 -9.10 -24.76 -4.03
N LYS A 55 -10.20 -24.85 -3.28
CA LYS A 55 -11.57 -24.71 -3.80
C LYS A 55 -11.85 -23.25 -4.19
N ASP A 56 -12.38 -23.02 -5.39
CA ASP A 56 -12.87 -21.71 -5.81
C ASP A 56 -14.02 -21.25 -4.89
N PRO A 57 -13.87 -20.13 -4.17
CA PRO A 57 -14.92 -19.65 -3.26
C PRO A 57 -16.22 -19.24 -3.97
N PHE A 58 -16.20 -19.03 -5.29
CA PHE A 58 -17.37 -18.63 -6.07
C PHE A 58 -18.05 -19.80 -6.79
N GLU A 59 -17.52 -21.02 -6.72
CA GLU A 59 -18.16 -22.20 -7.33
C GLU A 59 -19.58 -22.40 -6.77
N ASP A 60 -19.74 -22.25 -5.45
CA ASP A 60 -21.02 -22.38 -4.77
C ASP A 60 -21.99 -21.23 -5.14
N PHE A 61 -21.47 -20.06 -5.52
CA PHE A 61 -22.27 -18.94 -6.03
C PHE A 61 -22.81 -19.23 -7.43
N GLY A 62 -21.97 -19.70 -8.35
CA GLY A 62 -22.39 -20.15 -9.68
C GLY A 62 -23.47 -21.24 -9.60
N ARG A 63 -23.29 -22.20 -8.68
CA ARG A 63 -24.27 -23.27 -8.42
C ARG A 63 -25.58 -22.75 -7.83
N ALA A 64 -25.53 -21.77 -6.93
CA ALA A 64 -26.73 -21.18 -6.33
C ALA A 64 -27.62 -20.46 -7.36
N LEU A 65 -27.01 -19.83 -8.38
CA LEU A 65 -27.75 -19.19 -9.48
C LEU A 65 -28.60 -20.22 -10.27
N LEU A 66 -28.12 -21.46 -10.45
CA LEU A 66 -28.85 -22.54 -11.13
C LEU A 66 -30.07 -23.06 -10.34
N GLY A 67 -30.10 -22.78 -9.03
CA GLY A 67 -31.17 -23.20 -8.12
C GLY A 67 -32.44 -22.33 -8.19
N HIS A 68 -32.45 -21.26 -8.98
CA HIS A 68 -33.54 -20.31 -9.08
C HIS A 68 -34.27 -20.40 -10.44
N SER A 69 -35.48 -19.84 -10.51
CA SER A 69 -36.28 -19.75 -11.74
C SER A 69 -36.44 -18.28 -12.17
N PRO A 70 -36.31 -17.94 -13.47
CA PRO A 70 -35.95 -18.81 -14.58
C PRO A 70 -34.49 -19.32 -14.46
N ARG A 71 -34.23 -20.55 -14.89
CA ARG A 71 -32.91 -21.19 -14.77
C ARG A 71 -32.00 -20.76 -15.93
N PRO A 72 -30.93 -19.99 -15.68
CA PRO A 72 -30.00 -19.58 -16.72
C PRO A 72 -28.99 -20.69 -17.06
N LYS A 73 -28.35 -20.59 -18.23
CA LYS A 73 -27.09 -21.29 -18.53
C LYS A 73 -25.93 -20.43 -18.04
N ILE A 74 -25.30 -20.85 -16.95
CA ILE A 74 -24.20 -20.11 -16.34
C ILE A 74 -22.88 -20.47 -17.01
N HIS A 75 -22.24 -19.47 -17.62
CA HIS A 75 -20.84 -19.52 -18.06
C HIS A 75 -19.96 -18.90 -16.98
N HIS A 76 -19.47 -19.73 -16.07
CA HIS A 76 -18.60 -19.27 -14.98
C HIS A 76 -17.15 -19.18 -15.48
N VAL A 77 -16.64 -17.95 -15.58
CA VAL A 77 -15.32 -17.64 -16.13
C VAL A 77 -14.47 -16.94 -15.08
N PRO A 78 -13.36 -17.53 -14.63
CA PRO A 78 -12.46 -16.88 -13.70
C PRO A 78 -11.60 -15.83 -14.41
N TYR A 79 -11.30 -14.72 -13.73
CA TYR A 79 -10.28 -13.76 -14.16
C TYR A 79 -9.19 -13.60 -13.08
N THR A 80 -7.96 -13.30 -13.50
CA THR A 80 -6.81 -13.20 -12.59
C THR A 80 -6.34 -11.75 -12.47
N LYS A 81 -5.62 -11.45 -11.38
CA LYS A 81 -4.98 -10.14 -11.18
C LYS A 81 -3.95 -9.81 -12.27
N ARG A 82 -3.30 -10.83 -12.84
CA ARG A 82 -2.21 -10.68 -13.83
C ARG A 82 -2.75 -10.46 -15.24
N SER A 83 -3.74 -11.25 -15.64
CA SER A 83 -4.30 -11.20 -17.00
C SER A 83 -5.50 -10.26 -17.12
N GLY A 84 -6.11 -9.89 -15.99
CA GLY A 84 -7.30 -9.05 -15.94
C GLY A 84 -8.44 -9.59 -16.81
N ILE A 85 -9.19 -8.65 -17.40
CA ILE A 85 -10.19 -8.95 -18.43
C ILE A 85 -9.54 -8.78 -19.80
N SER A 86 -9.50 -9.88 -20.54
CA SER A 86 -8.90 -9.99 -21.87
C SER A 86 -9.96 -10.12 -22.97
N GLU A 87 -9.54 -10.06 -24.24
CA GLU A 87 -10.42 -10.27 -25.40
C GLU A 87 -11.13 -11.63 -25.35
N THR A 88 -10.49 -12.67 -24.83
CA THR A 88 -11.11 -13.99 -24.63
C THR A 88 -12.34 -13.93 -23.73
N HIS A 89 -12.34 -13.07 -22.71
CA HIS A 89 -13.52 -12.90 -21.85
C HIS A 89 -14.66 -12.21 -22.63
N LEU A 90 -14.32 -11.23 -23.46
CA LEU A 90 -15.28 -10.53 -24.32
C LEU A 90 -15.82 -11.46 -25.42
N ASP A 91 -14.98 -12.33 -25.98
CA ASP A 91 -15.38 -13.38 -26.92
C ASP A 91 -16.39 -14.34 -26.29
N ILE A 92 -16.20 -14.75 -25.04
CA ILE A 92 -17.18 -15.60 -24.34
C ILE A 92 -18.54 -14.89 -24.23
N ILE A 93 -18.55 -13.60 -23.90
CA ILE A 93 -19.79 -12.80 -23.81
C ILE A 93 -20.48 -12.71 -25.17
N ARG A 94 -19.72 -12.46 -26.24
CA ARG A 94 -20.27 -12.31 -27.60
C ARG A 94 -20.72 -13.65 -28.19
N ASN A 95 -19.89 -14.68 -28.10
CA ASN A 95 -20.12 -15.98 -28.74
C ASN A 95 -21.27 -16.76 -28.10
N ASN A 96 -21.51 -16.56 -26.80
CA ASN A 96 -22.65 -17.15 -26.10
C ASN A 96 -23.90 -16.25 -26.11
N ASP A 97 -23.89 -15.13 -26.85
CA ASP A 97 -24.98 -14.15 -26.88
C ASP A 97 -25.56 -13.82 -25.48
N ALA A 98 -24.65 -13.58 -24.53
CA ALA A 98 -25.01 -13.48 -23.12
C ALA A 98 -26.08 -12.40 -22.89
N LYS A 99 -27.16 -12.75 -22.19
CA LYS A 99 -28.28 -11.84 -21.85
C LYS A 99 -28.01 -11.01 -20.62
N LEU A 100 -27.12 -11.48 -19.76
CA LEU A 100 -26.71 -10.80 -18.54
C LEU A 100 -25.24 -11.11 -18.26
N VAL A 101 -24.50 -10.10 -17.82
CA VAL A 101 -23.15 -10.26 -17.28
C VAL A 101 -23.18 -9.95 -15.79
N ILE A 102 -22.69 -10.88 -14.98
CA ILE A 102 -22.48 -10.69 -13.54
C ILE A 102 -20.98 -10.62 -13.32
N PHE A 103 -20.51 -9.50 -12.79
CA PHE A 103 -19.09 -9.29 -12.49
C PHE A 103 -18.88 -9.16 -11.00
N VAL A 104 -18.07 -10.05 -10.43
CA VAL A 104 -17.76 -10.03 -8.99
C VAL A 104 -16.49 -9.25 -8.73
N ILE A 105 -16.55 -8.31 -7.78
CA ILE A 105 -15.38 -7.60 -7.25
C ILE A 105 -15.15 -8.10 -5.82
N SER A 106 -14.00 -8.73 -5.57
CA SER A 106 -13.72 -9.37 -4.28
C SER A 106 -13.29 -8.40 -3.17
N GLY A 107 -12.78 -7.22 -3.53
CA GLY A 107 -12.25 -6.25 -2.57
C GLY A 107 -11.69 -4.99 -3.24
N PRO A 108 -11.23 -4.01 -2.44
CA PRO A 108 -10.49 -2.86 -2.94
C PRO A 108 -9.19 -3.26 -3.64
N PRO A 109 -8.67 -2.44 -4.57
CA PRO A 109 -7.35 -2.65 -5.16
C PRO A 109 -6.29 -2.69 -4.05
N LEU A 110 -5.44 -3.72 -4.09
CA LEU A 110 -4.25 -3.78 -3.27
C LEU A 110 -3.10 -3.08 -4.00
N PRO A 111 -2.13 -2.48 -3.27
CA PRO A 111 -0.95 -1.89 -3.89
C PRO A 111 -0.24 -2.85 -4.84
N GLY A 112 0.19 -2.35 -6.00
CA GLY A 112 0.86 -3.15 -7.04
C GLY A 112 -0.05 -4.14 -7.79
N GLN A 113 -1.36 -4.13 -7.54
CA GLN A 113 -2.33 -4.99 -8.24
C GLN A 113 -3.24 -4.19 -9.16
N ALA A 114 -3.56 -4.77 -10.31
CA ALA A 114 -4.51 -4.17 -11.24
C ALA A 114 -5.91 -4.04 -10.59
N SER A 115 -6.51 -2.86 -10.74
CA SER A 115 -7.80 -2.54 -10.14
C SER A 115 -8.93 -3.32 -10.81
N GLN A 116 -9.65 -4.13 -10.03
CA GLN A 116 -10.86 -4.84 -10.48
C GLN A 116 -11.96 -3.87 -10.94
N VAL A 117 -11.95 -2.62 -10.45
CA VAL A 117 -12.85 -1.57 -10.93
C VAL A 117 -12.51 -1.15 -12.34
N LYS A 118 -11.23 -0.86 -12.62
CA LYS A 118 -10.76 -0.52 -13.97
C LYS A 118 -11.04 -1.69 -14.93
N MET A 119 -10.91 -2.94 -14.46
CA MET A 119 -11.30 -4.13 -15.22
C MET A 119 -12.80 -4.19 -15.52
N ALA A 120 -13.65 -3.85 -14.55
CA ALA A 120 -15.11 -3.78 -14.74
C ALA A 120 -15.50 -2.64 -15.70
N GLU A 121 -14.80 -1.50 -15.69
CA GLU A 121 -15.00 -0.39 -16.64
C GLU A 121 -14.61 -0.80 -18.07
N TYR A 122 -13.47 -1.47 -18.22
CA TYR A 122 -13.06 -2.07 -19.50
C TYR A 122 -14.10 -3.08 -20.01
N LEU A 123 -14.54 -3.99 -19.12
CA LEU A 123 -15.58 -4.96 -19.42
C LEU A 123 -16.89 -4.30 -19.86
N ARG A 124 -17.34 -3.26 -19.15
CA ARG A 124 -18.56 -2.51 -19.50
C ARG A 124 -18.48 -1.96 -20.92
N THR A 125 -17.32 -1.45 -21.33
CA THR A 125 -17.11 -0.94 -22.69
C THR A 125 -17.15 -2.07 -23.73
N GLY A 126 -16.57 -3.24 -23.40
CA GLY A 126 -16.54 -4.40 -24.29
C GLY A 126 -17.80 -5.26 -24.32
N ALA A 127 -18.66 -5.19 -23.30
CA ALA A 127 -19.89 -5.97 -23.20
C ALA A 127 -21.03 -5.45 -24.11
N GLY A 128 -20.89 -4.24 -24.64
CA GLY A 128 -21.91 -3.56 -25.44
C GLY A 128 -23.12 -3.15 -24.60
N ASP A 129 -24.33 -3.31 -25.14
CA ASP A 129 -25.59 -2.92 -24.47
C ASP A 129 -26.11 -3.97 -23.48
N ARG A 130 -25.32 -5.03 -23.19
CA ARG A 130 -25.74 -6.11 -22.29
C ARG A 130 -25.83 -5.60 -20.84
N PRO A 131 -26.92 -5.91 -20.11
CA PRO A 131 -27.02 -5.58 -18.70
C PRO A 131 -25.82 -6.11 -17.91
N LEU A 132 -25.21 -5.23 -17.11
CA LEU A 132 -24.08 -5.56 -16.23
C LEU A 132 -24.49 -5.38 -14.77
N VAL A 133 -24.39 -6.45 -13.99
CA VAL A 133 -24.59 -6.43 -12.53
C VAL A 133 -23.24 -6.57 -11.85
N ILE A 134 -22.85 -5.56 -11.08
CA ILE A 134 -21.66 -5.65 -10.22
C ILE A 134 -22.06 -6.27 -8.88
N VAL A 135 -21.34 -7.30 -8.45
CA VAL A 135 -21.42 -7.86 -7.10
C VAL A 135 -20.15 -7.45 -6.35
N ALA A 136 -20.25 -6.45 -5.48
CA ALA A 136 -19.16 -5.98 -4.65
C ALA A 136 -19.14 -6.74 -3.31
N CYS A 137 -18.11 -7.56 -3.09
CA CYS A 137 -17.94 -8.37 -1.88
C CYS A 137 -17.26 -7.60 -0.73
N PHE A 138 -17.40 -6.28 -0.69
CA PHE A 138 -16.80 -5.38 0.28
C PHE A 138 -17.65 -4.10 0.38
N ASN A 139 -17.37 -3.23 1.35
CA ASN A 139 -18.12 -1.98 1.50
C ASN A 139 -17.74 -0.97 0.39
N MET A 140 -18.68 -0.62 -0.48
CA MET A 140 -18.43 0.30 -1.60
C MET A 140 -18.05 1.72 -1.18
N ARG A 141 -18.34 2.13 0.06
CA ARG A 141 -17.84 3.42 0.58
C ARG A 141 -16.31 3.49 0.67
N GLU A 142 -15.63 2.35 0.57
CA GLU A 142 -14.18 2.25 0.51
C GLU A 142 -13.60 2.52 -0.87
N LEU A 143 -14.41 2.56 -1.94
CA LEU A 143 -13.96 2.96 -3.26
C LEU A 143 -14.67 4.22 -3.72
N ASP A 144 -13.90 5.28 -3.89
CA ASP A 144 -14.37 6.46 -4.59
C ASP A 144 -14.70 6.11 -6.06
N GLY A 145 -15.90 6.47 -6.51
CA GLY A 145 -16.33 6.36 -7.92
C GLY A 145 -17.19 5.14 -8.29
N LEU A 146 -17.16 4.02 -7.55
CA LEU A 146 -17.93 2.83 -7.96
C LEU A 146 -19.45 3.08 -7.95
N GLY A 147 -19.92 3.86 -6.97
CA GLY A 147 -21.33 4.22 -6.81
C GLY A 147 -21.89 5.06 -7.97
N THR A 148 -21.03 5.66 -8.80
CA THR A 148 -21.41 6.43 -9.99
C THR A 148 -21.10 5.70 -11.29
N SER A 149 -20.01 4.91 -11.35
CA SER A 149 -19.51 4.29 -12.58
C SER A 149 -20.34 3.12 -13.10
N PHE A 150 -21.12 2.43 -12.26
CA PHE A 150 -21.92 1.28 -12.70
C PHE A 150 -23.42 1.47 -12.46
N PRO A 151 -24.27 1.12 -13.43
CA PRO A 151 -25.70 1.34 -13.33
C PRO A 151 -26.41 0.40 -12.34
N THR A 152 -25.98 -0.86 -12.20
CA THR A 152 -26.58 -1.80 -11.23
C THR A 152 -25.51 -2.44 -10.36
N VAL A 153 -25.67 -2.31 -9.04
CA VAL A 153 -24.68 -2.78 -8.06
C VAL A 153 -25.33 -3.39 -6.83
N VAL A 154 -24.89 -4.60 -6.51
CA VAL A 154 -25.21 -5.34 -5.29
C VAL A 154 -23.97 -5.41 -4.41
N GLN A 155 -24.13 -5.12 -3.13
CA GLN A 155 -23.07 -5.17 -2.13
C GLN A 155 -23.30 -6.32 -1.16
N THR A 156 -22.23 -6.94 -0.68
CA THR A 156 -22.24 -7.91 0.42
C THR A 156 -21.01 -7.71 1.31
N SER A 157 -21.04 -8.22 2.54
CA SER A 157 -19.95 -8.06 3.53
C SER A 157 -18.69 -8.86 3.20
N GLY A 158 -18.77 -9.77 2.24
CA GLY A 158 -17.69 -10.68 1.87
C GLY A 158 -18.18 -11.75 0.90
N TYR A 159 -17.31 -12.69 0.57
CA TYR A 159 -17.60 -13.79 -0.35
C TYR A 159 -17.68 -15.15 0.38
N SER A 160 -18.22 -15.17 1.61
CA SER A 160 -18.55 -16.43 2.28
C SER A 160 -19.74 -17.13 1.59
N PRO A 161 -19.87 -18.46 1.66
CA PRO A 161 -20.97 -19.18 1.02
C PRO A 161 -22.36 -18.64 1.39
N SER A 162 -22.56 -18.31 2.67
CA SER A 162 -23.81 -17.72 3.15
C SER A 162 -24.02 -16.30 2.61
N ALA A 163 -22.98 -15.47 2.56
CA ALA A 163 -23.08 -14.11 1.98
C ALA A 163 -23.45 -14.15 0.49
N LEU A 164 -22.82 -15.03 -0.29
CA LEU A 164 -23.11 -15.21 -1.72
C LEU A 164 -24.51 -15.81 -1.97
N HIS A 165 -25.01 -16.64 -1.05
CA HIS A 165 -26.39 -17.11 -1.11
C HIS A 165 -27.41 -15.96 -0.92
N HIS A 166 -27.14 -15.02 -0.03
CA HIS A 166 -27.98 -13.82 0.12
C HIS A 166 -27.94 -12.92 -1.12
N VAL A 167 -26.77 -12.78 -1.76
CA VAL A 167 -26.65 -12.07 -3.05
C VAL A 167 -27.52 -12.75 -4.11
N THR A 168 -27.46 -14.09 -4.20
CA THR A 168 -28.26 -14.87 -5.15
C THR A 168 -29.76 -14.61 -4.95
N ASN A 169 -30.25 -14.72 -3.71
CA ASN A 169 -31.64 -14.46 -3.38
C ASN A 169 -32.08 -13.05 -3.74
N LEU A 170 -31.26 -12.04 -3.42
CA LEU A 170 -31.54 -10.64 -3.72
C LEU A 170 -31.64 -10.39 -5.24
N ILE A 171 -30.70 -10.93 -6.02
CA ILE A 171 -30.64 -10.75 -7.47
C ILE A 171 -31.83 -11.43 -8.17
N PHE A 172 -32.37 -12.53 -7.63
CA PHE A 172 -33.51 -13.25 -8.23
C PHE A 172 -34.88 -12.84 -7.73
N LYS A 173 -35.01 -12.45 -6.46
CA LYS A 173 -36.31 -12.10 -5.87
C LYS A 173 -36.56 -10.60 -5.85
N GLY A 174 -35.49 -9.78 -5.84
CA GLY A 174 -35.59 -8.34 -5.60
C GLY A 174 -36.11 -7.98 -4.21
N GLU A 175 -36.31 -8.97 -3.33
CA GLU A 175 -36.82 -8.79 -1.98
C GLU A 175 -35.68 -8.46 -1.02
N HIS A 176 -35.78 -7.30 -0.38
CA HIS A 176 -34.92 -6.89 0.72
C HIS A 176 -35.27 -7.71 1.98
N ASN A 177 -34.61 -8.85 2.21
CA ASN A 177 -34.79 -9.65 3.43
C ASN A 177 -34.12 -9.04 4.69
N GLY A 178 -34.04 -7.71 4.77
CA GLY A 178 -33.55 -7.00 5.96
C GLY A 178 -34.69 -6.24 6.64
N SER A 179 -35.07 -6.66 7.84
CA SER A 179 -35.85 -5.79 8.73
C SER A 179 -35.12 -4.45 8.90
N SER A 180 -35.87 -3.37 9.10
CA SER A 180 -35.36 -2.00 9.30
C SER A 180 -34.25 -1.90 10.38
N ALA A 181 -34.18 -2.87 11.30
CA ALA A 181 -33.13 -2.99 12.30
C ALA A 181 -31.79 -3.52 11.75
N THR A 182 -31.79 -4.42 10.75
CA THR A 182 -30.57 -4.99 10.17
C THR A 182 -29.94 -4.10 9.09
N LEU A 183 -30.73 -3.20 8.49
CA LEU A 183 -30.25 -2.07 7.68
C LEU A 183 -29.24 -1.20 8.45
N GLN A 184 -29.35 -1.13 9.78
CA GLN A 184 -28.47 -0.33 10.63
C GLN A 184 -27.08 -0.93 10.85
N ASN A 185 -26.81 -2.21 10.50
CA ASN A 185 -25.48 -2.79 10.69
C ASN A 185 -24.55 -2.57 9.49
N LEU A 186 -25.10 -2.57 8.26
CA LEU A 186 -24.41 -2.11 7.05
C LEU A 186 -24.40 -0.57 6.95
N VAL A 187 -25.35 0.07 7.63
CA VAL A 187 -25.44 1.53 7.80
C VAL A 187 -25.30 1.85 9.28
N LEU A 188 -24.25 1.33 9.95
CA LEU A 188 -23.87 1.95 11.22
C LEU A 188 -23.44 3.35 10.84
N ALA A 189 -24.23 4.35 11.24
CA ALA A 189 -23.82 5.73 11.14
C ALA A 189 -22.40 5.80 11.74
N PRO A 190 -21.41 6.34 11.00
CA PRO A 190 -20.05 6.40 11.51
C PRO A 190 -20.08 7.03 12.91
N LYS A 191 -19.65 6.27 13.91
CA LYS A 191 -19.57 6.74 15.30
C LYS A 191 -18.13 7.07 15.64
N THR A 192 -17.94 7.84 16.71
CA THR A 192 -16.63 8.01 17.32
C THR A 192 -16.29 6.75 18.11
N TRP A 193 -15.05 6.29 17.99
CA TRP A 193 -14.53 5.14 18.72
C TRP A 193 -13.53 5.58 19.78
N GLU A 194 -13.45 4.83 20.87
CA GLU A 194 -12.41 5.01 21.87
C GLU A 194 -11.06 4.58 21.27
N VAL A 195 -10.07 5.47 21.38
CA VAL A 195 -8.73 5.26 20.86
C VAL A 195 -7.76 5.13 22.04
N ALA A 196 -7.14 3.98 22.17
CA ALA A 196 -6.13 3.73 23.19
C ALA A 196 -4.73 4.03 22.64
N VAL A 197 -3.87 4.62 23.47
CA VAL A 197 -2.44 4.81 23.14
C VAL A 197 -1.71 3.47 23.34
N THR A 198 -0.78 3.17 22.47
CA THR A 198 0.04 1.96 22.50
C THR A 198 1.47 2.36 22.10
N ASN A 199 2.29 2.77 23.07
CA ASN A 199 3.53 3.52 22.79
C ASN A 199 4.82 2.81 23.23
N ASN A 200 4.73 1.66 23.88
CA ASN A 200 5.89 0.95 24.40
C ASN A 200 5.78 -0.56 24.17
N LEU A 201 6.88 -1.27 24.40
CA LEU A 201 7.00 -2.72 24.24
C LEU A 201 5.98 -3.50 25.09
N LEU A 202 5.58 -3.02 26.27
CA LEU A 202 4.58 -3.71 27.12
C LEU A 202 3.17 -3.60 26.52
N ASP A 203 2.83 -2.46 25.93
CA ASP A 203 1.52 -2.24 25.32
C ASP A 203 1.41 -2.89 23.93
N LEU A 204 2.51 -2.93 23.16
CA LEU A 204 2.51 -3.50 21.81
C LEU A 204 2.56 -5.03 21.80
N ARG A 205 3.30 -5.67 22.71
CA ARG A 205 3.50 -7.13 22.74
C ARG A 205 2.18 -7.93 22.73
N PRO A 206 1.16 -7.59 23.54
CA PRO A 206 -0.13 -8.28 23.51
C PRO A 206 -0.91 -8.13 22.19
N HIS A 207 -0.48 -7.25 21.29
CA HIS A 207 -1.16 -6.93 20.02
C HIS A 207 -0.36 -7.30 18.78
N GLU A 208 0.88 -7.77 18.93
CA GLU A 208 1.79 -8.05 17.82
C GLU A 208 1.14 -8.95 16.76
N GLU A 209 0.55 -10.06 17.19
CA GLU A 209 -0.11 -11.01 16.29
C GLU A 209 -1.31 -10.38 15.57
N ALA A 210 -2.17 -9.67 16.31
CA ALA A 210 -3.34 -9.01 15.73
C ALA A 210 -2.96 -7.88 14.75
N ILE A 211 -1.91 -7.10 15.05
CA ILE A 211 -1.40 -6.04 14.17
C ILE A 211 -0.79 -6.66 12.90
N HIS A 212 -0.01 -7.73 13.04
CA HIS A 212 0.56 -8.45 11.90
C HIS A 212 -0.52 -9.08 11.02
N ASP A 213 -1.56 -9.67 11.62
CA ASP A 213 -2.69 -10.21 10.88
C ASP A 213 -3.46 -9.12 10.13
N LEU A 214 -3.67 -7.95 10.74
CA LEU A 214 -4.25 -6.79 10.06
C LEU A 214 -3.42 -6.35 8.86
N TRP A 215 -2.09 -6.32 8.99
CA TRP A 215 -1.18 -6.04 7.89
C TRP A 215 -1.34 -7.08 6.77
N CYS A 216 -1.23 -8.37 7.10
CA CYS A 216 -1.33 -9.46 6.14
C CYS A 216 -2.67 -9.48 5.40
N GLN A 217 -3.78 -9.18 6.09
CA GLN A 217 -5.11 -9.08 5.48
C GLN A 217 -5.22 -7.88 4.52
N THR A 218 -4.44 -6.83 4.76
CA THR A 218 -4.51 -5.59 3.98
C THR A 218 -3.55 -5.59 2.79
N TRP A 219 -2.34 -6.15 2.90
CA TRP A 219 -1.35 -6.15 1.82
C TRP A 219 -1.04 -7.53 1.23
N GLY A 220 -1.52 -8.61 1.86
CA GLY A 220 -1.18 -9.98 1.48
C GLY A 220 0.11 -10.46 2.14
N ARG A 221 0.19 -11.77 2.44
CA ARG A 221 1.32 -12.37 3.15
C ARG A 221 2.66 -12.24 2.41
N ASP A 222 2.62 -12.28 1.08
CA ASP A 222 3.84 -12.18 0.24
C ASP A 222 4.49 -10.79 0.29
N MET A 223 3.73 -9.76 0.69
CA MET A 223 4.19 -8.37 0.82
C MET A 223 4.19 -7.92 2.29
N SER A 224 4.36 -8.87 3.21
CA SER A 224 4.34 -8.61 4.65
C SER A 224 5.70 -8.92 5.27
N PRO A 225 6.28 -8.01 6.07
CA PRO A 225 7.41 -8.37 6.91
C PRO A 225 7.01 -9.51 7.86
N SER A 226 8.00 -10.25 8.36
CA SER A 226 7.74 -11.20 9.46
C SER A 226 7.22 -10.46 10.69
N ARG A 227 6.59 -11.19 11.63
CA ARG A 227 6.10 -10.60 12.90
C ARG A 227 7.21 -9.84 13.64
N TYR A 228 8.40 -10.44 13.70
CA TYR A 228 9.57 -9.85 14.35
C TYR A 228 10.05 -8.56 13.65
N GLU A 229 10.12 -8.57 12.31
CA GLU A 229 10.52 -7.37 11.54
C GLU A 229 9.48 -6.26 11.66
N LEU A 230 8.18 -6.58 11.66
CA LEU A 230 7.15 -5.58 11.90
C LEU A 230 7.27 -5.00 13.32
N GLN A 231 7.50 -5.86 14.32
CA GLN A 231 7.68 -5.43 15.69
C GLN A 231 8.90 -4.50 15.85
N SER A 232 10.04 -4.81 15.23
CA SER A 232 11.24 -3.96 15.31
C SER A 232 11.06 -2.60 14.65
N LEU A 233 10.18 -2.48 13.66
CA LEU A 233 9.78 -1.19 13.07
C LEU A 233 8.83 -0.40 13.96
N LEU A 234 7.93 -1.06 14.69
CA LEU A 234 6.95 -0.40 15.56
C LEU A 234 7.57 0.05 16.89
N ILE A 235 8.51 -0.70 17.45
CA ILE A 235 9.08 -0.40 18.77
C ILE A 235 10.28 0.54 18.62
N ARG A 236 10.01 1.85 18.65
CA ARG A 236 11.03 2.91 18.58
C ARG A 236 10.92 3.86 19.76
N ASP A 237 11.69 3.58 20.80
CA ASP A 237 11.68 4.37 22.04
C ASP A 237 11.99 5.85 21.78
N GLY A 238 11.11 6.73 22.26
CA GLY A 238 11.24 8.18 22.10
C GLY A 238 10.74 8.75 20.77
N TYR A 239 10.47 7.91 19.76
CA TYR A 239 10.00 8.34 18.44
C TYR A 239 8.57 7.87 18.14
N ALA A 240 8.19 6.68 18.61
CA ALA A 240 6.90 6.05 18.32
C ALA A 240 5.81 6.38 19.34
N LYS A 241 4.59 6.64 18.85
CA LYS A 241 3.38 6.75 19.70
C LYS A 241 2.16 6.22 18.95
N HIS A 242 1.92 4.91 19.01
CA HIS A 242 0.88 4.29 18.19
C HIS A 242 -0.49 4.30 18.88
N TYR A 243 -1.52 3.97 18.11
CA TYR A 243 -2.90 3.99 18.58
C TYR A 243 -3.66 2.74 18.13
N THR A 244 -4.53 2.24 19.00
CA THR A 244 -5.37 1.08 18.75
C THR A 244 -6.84 1.41 18.98
N VAL A 245 -7.71 0.74 18.23
CA VAL A 245 -9.16 0.70 18.51
C VAL A 245 -9.54 -0.75 18.70
N ARG A 246 -10.30 -0.99 19.77
CA ARG A 246 -10.85 -2.31 20.10
C ARG A 246 -12.36 -2.27 20.09
N GLU A 247 -12.95 -3.42 19.78
CA GLU A 247 -14.38 -3.60 19.94
C GLU A 247 -14.74 -3.63 21.44
N PRO A 248 -15.66 -2.76 21.92
CA PRO A 248 -15.99 -2.66 23.33
C PRO A 248 -16.46 -3.98 23.96
N GLU A 249 -17.22 -4.77 23.21
CA GLU A 249 -17.87 -5.99 23.71
C GLU A 249 -16.90 -7.17 23.81
N THR A 250 -15.96 -7.27 22.88
CA THR A 250 -15.06 -8.45 22.75
C THR A 250 -13.61 -8.15 23.12
N GLY A 251 -13.22 -6.87 23.17
CA GLY A 251 -11.84 -6.42 23.37
C GLY A 251 -10.91 -6.71 22.17
N VAL A 252 -11.45 -7.24 21.07
CA VAL A 252 -10.69 -7.59 19.86
C VAL A 252 -10.17 -6.32 19.20
N LEU A 253 -8.90 -6.36 18.75
CA LEU A 253 -8.29 -5.28 17.98
C LEU A 253 -8.93 -5.20 16.59
N VAL A 254 -9.51 -4.03 16.25
CA VAL A 254 -10.22 -3.81 14.99
C VAL A 254 -9.62 -2.67 14.15
N GLY A 255 -8.72 -1.87 14.74
CA GLY A 255 -7.98 -0.85 14.02
C GLY A 255 -6.66 -0.52 14.71
N PHE A 256 -5.68 -0.14 13.91
CA PHE A 256 -4.34 0.23 14.35
C PHE A 256 -3.81 1.42 13.55
N CYS A 257 -3.10 2.32 14.22
CA CYS A 257 -2.46 3.48 13.63
C CYS A 257 -1.02 3.60 14.14
N ALA A 258 -0.06 3.54 13.24
CA ALA A 258 1.35 3.78 13.55
C ALA A 258 1.70 5.25 13.27
N THR A 259 2.41 5.87 14.22
CA THR A 259 2.94 7.23 14.05
C THR A 259 4.34 7.33 14.63
N TYR A 260 5.14 8.22 14.04
CA TYR A 260 6.50 8.55 14.49
C TYR A 260 6.74 10.06 14.49
N THR A 261 7.69 10.52 15.27
CA THR A 261 8.26 11.88 15.18
C THR A 261 9.74 11.77 14.92
N THR A 262 10.27 12.43 13.90
CA THR A 262 11.69 12.36 13.50
C THR A 262 12.28 13.76 13.37
N TYR A 263 13.56 13.96 13.72
CA TYR A 263 14.20 15.25 13.49
C TYR A 263 14.32 15.54 12.00
N ALA A 264 14.03 16.78 11.64
CA ALA A 264 14.10 17.22 10.25
C ALA A 264 15.52 17.48 9.78
N ASN A 265 16.37 18.01 10.66
CA ASN A 265 17.72 18.44 10.34
C ASN A 265 18.64 18.39 11.57
N GLN A 266 19.91 18.74 11.35
CA GLN A 266 20.97 18.79 12.37
C GLN A 266 20.66 19.66 13.60
N GLY A 267 19.71 20.60 13.51
CA GLY A 267 19.40 21.53 14.60
C GLY A 267 18.66 20.90 15.77
N GLY A 268 18.04 19.72 15.58
CA GLY A 268 17.42 18.96 16.66
C GLY A 268 16.16 19.58 17.29
N GLU A 269 15.68 20.72 16.81
CA GLU A 269 14.48 21.38 17.37
C GLU A 269 13.22 21.16 16.53
N ARG A 270 13.39 20.91 15.23
CA ARG A 270 12.30 20.74 14.27
C ARG A 270 12.03 19.27 14.02
N LEU A 271 10.78 18.87 14.20
CA LEU A 271 10.29 17.50 14.03
C LEU A 271 9.32 17.39 12.85
N VAL A 272 9.36 16.23 12.20
CA VAL A 272 8.33 15.79 11.26
C VAL A 272 7.45 14.76 11.97
N GLY A 273 6.15 15.02 12.03
CA GLY A 273 5.14 14.07 12.50
C GLY A 273 4.67 13.17 11.36
N SER A 274 4.93 11.88 11.48
CA SER A 274 4.59 10.87 10.48
C SER A 274 3.31 10.14 10.88
N LEU A 275 2.27 10.22 10.05
CA LEU A 275 1.16 9.27 10.06
C LEU A 275 1.56 8.08 9.18
N ALA A 276 2.33 7.17 9.77
CA ALA A 276 3.02 6.12 9.03
C ALA A 276 2.04 5.12 8.39
N MET A 277 0.97 4.78 9.11
CA MET A 277 0.00 3.81 8.63
C MET A 277 -1.31 3.87 9.43
N ILE A 278 -2.44 3.67 8.75
CA ILE A 278 -3.72 3.34 9.38
C ILE A 278 -4.25 2.07 8.73
N ILE A 279 -4.57 1.07 9.54
CA ILE A 279 -5.25 -0.16 9.10
C ILE A 279 -6.52 -0.34 9.92
N VAL A 280 -7.60 -0.69 9.23
CA VAL A 280 -8.86 -1.11 9.85
C VAL A 280 -9.22 -2.49 9.30
N LYS A 281 -9.62 -3.39 10.21
CA LYS A 281 -10.07 -4.73 9.87
C LYS A 281 -11.17 -4.67 8.80
N PRO A 282 -11.08 -5.41 7.68
CA PRO A 282 -12.00 -5.25 6.55
C PRO A 282 -13.48 -5.24 6.92
N GLU A 283 -13.92 -6.16 7.79
CA GLU A 283 -15.34 -6.28 8.18
C GLU A 283 -15.82 -5.13 9.10
N HIS A 284 -14.90 -4.32 9.61
CA HIS A 284 -15.15 -3.22 10.55
C HIS A 284 -15.00 -1.84 9.90
N ARG A 285 -14.66 -1.79 8.61
CA ARG A 285 -14.54 -0.55 7.84
C ARG A 285 -15.89 0.13 7.63
N GLY A 286 -15.86 1.43 7.33
CA GLY A 286 -17.06 2.25 7.20
C GLY A 286 -17.76 2.63 8.52
N ARG A 287 -17.29 2.12 9.68
CA ARG A 287 -17.90 2.35 11.00
C ARG A 287 -17.35 3.57 11.77
N GLY A 288 -16.43 4.33 11.20
CA GLY A 288 -15.79 5.51 11.84
C GLY A 288 -14.47 5.22 12.58
N ILE A 289 -14.00 3.97 12.61
CA ILE A 289 -12.75 3.56 13.28
C ILE A 289 -11.53 4.31 12.72
N GLY A 290 -11.31 4.24 11.41
CA GLY A 290 -10.17 4.90 10.77
C GLY A 290 -10.19 6.43 10.94
N ARG A 291 -11.39 7.02 11.02
CA ARG A 291 -11.54 8.46 11.32
C ARG A 291 -11.09 8.75 12.74
N SER A 292 -11.55 7.97 13.71
CA SER A 292 -11.20 8.17 15.13
C SER A 292 -9.69 8.04 15.34
N LEU A 293 -9.07 7.01 14.76
CA LEU A 293 -7.61 6.83 14.76
C LEU A 293 -6.86 8.03 14.15
N HIS A 294 -7.28 8.46 12.96
CA HIS A 294 -6.66 9.59 12.27
C HIS A 294 -6.79 10.89 13.05
N ASP A 295 -7.99 11.23 13.51
CA ASP A 295 -8.25 12.50 14.17
C ASP A 295 -7.44 12.61 15.47
N VAL A 296 -7.38 11.54 16.27
CA VAL A 296 -6.53 11.46 17.48
C VAL A 296 -5.04 11.53 17.11
N ALA A 297 -4.58 10.75 16.13
CA ALA A 297 -3.17 10.74 15.74
C ALA A 297 -2.70 12.12 15.26
N ILE A 298 -3.50 12.79 14.43
CA ILE A 298 -3.17 14.12 13.89
C ILE A 298 -3.22 15.19 14.97
N GLU A 299 -4.21 15.18 15.86
CA GLU A 299 -4.28 16.10 16.99
C GLU A 299 -3.04 15.95 17.89
N GLN A 300 -2.66 14.72 18.21
CA GLN A 300 -1.51 14.45 19.07
C GLN A 300 -0.19 14.85 18.41
N LEU A 301 0.02 14.50 17.13
CA LEU A 301 1.22 14.89 16.40
C LEU A 301 1.33 16.42 16.29
N SER A 302 0.22 17.12 16.04
CA SER A 302 0.20 18.59 15.93
C SER A 302 0.53 19.28 17.26
N ARG A 303 0.19 18.66 18.39
CA ARG A 303 0.51 19.18 19.74
C ARG A 303 1.91 18.83 20.22
N THR A 304 2.61 17.92 19.54
CA THR A 304 3.99 17.57 19.92
C THR A 304 4.90 18.76 19.61
N ARG A 305 5.55 19.27 20.66
CA ARG A 305 6.49 20.40 20.54
C ARG A 305 7.54 20.13 19.47
N GLY A 306 7.77 21.12 18.61
CA GLY A 306 8.75 21.06 17.52
C GLY A 306 8.20 20.46 16.22
N VAL A 307 7.03 19.81 16.22
CA VAL A 307 6.41 19.31 14.99
C VAL A 307 5.92 20.48 14.14
N PHE A 308 6.59 20.71 13.01
CA PHE A 308 6.22 21.77 12.06
C PHE A 308 5.58 21.21 10.77
N ARG A 309 5.64 19.89 10.57
CA ARG A 309 5.14 19.20 9.38
C ARG A 309 4.47 17.89 9.79
N LEU A 310 3.33 17.61 9.18
CA LEU A 310 2.67 16.32 9.20
C LEU A 310 2.79 15.67 7.82
N GLN A 311 3.06 14.37 7.76
CA GLN A 311 3.12 13.63 6.50
C GLN A 311 2.35 12.31 6.55
N LEU A 312 1.89 11.86 5.39
CA LEU A 312 1.41 10.49 5.19
C LEU A 312 2.61 9.61 4.87
N GLY A 313 2.69 8.45 5.51
CA GLY A 313 3.89 7.62 5.50
C GLY A 313 4.90 8.08 6.57
N SER A 314 6.11 7.52 6.53
CA SER A 314 7.16 7.83 7.50
C SER A 314 8.52 8.02 6.85
N THR A 315 9.33 8.92 7.43
CA THR A 315 10.73 9.13 7.05
C THR A 315 11.56 7.93 7.48
N PHE A 316 11.72 7.75 8.79
CA PHE A 316 12.41 6.63 9.44
C PHE A 316 11.81 6.35 10.84
N PRO A 317 11.59 5.08 11.22
CA PRO A 317 11.63 3.91 10.35
C PRO A 317 10.56 4.01 9.25
N ARG A 318 10.82 3.42 8.09
CA ARG A 318 9.96 3.55 6.92
C ARG A 318 9.04 2.35 6.78
N LEU A 319 7.81 2.45 7.29
CA LEU A 319 6.76 1.46 7.05
C LEU A 319 6.21 1.57 5.62
N LEU A 320 5.88 2.79 5.22
CA LEU A 320 5.48 3.16 3.87
C LEU A 320 6.05 4.56 3.64
N TYR A 321 6.60 4.83 2.46
CA TYR A 321 7.10 6.18 2.17
C TYR A 321 5.97 7.21 2.12
N GLY A 322 4.84 6.82 1.55
CA GLY A 322 3.63 7.63 1.45
C GLY A 322 2.40 6.77 1.19
N LEU A 323 1.32 7.36 0.67
CA LEU A 323 0.16 6.58 0.28
C LEU A 323 0.47 5.80 -1.01
N PRO A 324 0.33 4.46 -1.07
CA PRO A 324 0.58 3.73 -2.30
C PRO A 324 -0.24 4.29 -3.48
N VAL A 325 0.38 4.37 -4.66
CA VAL A 325 -0.32 4.80 -5.90
C VAL A 325 -1.49 3.85 -6.17
N ASP A 326 -2.59 4.40 -6.70
CA ASP A 326 -3.87 3.71 -6.91
C ASP A 326 -4.55 3.18 -5.61
N SER A 327 -4.12 3.65 -4.43
CA SER A 327 -4.81 3.30 -3.17
C SER A 327 -6.26 3.77 -3.18
N ALA A 328 -7.17 2.85 -2.84
CA ALA A 328 -8.60 3.15 -2.65
C ALA A 328 -8.86 4.20 -1.55
N SER A 329 -7.87 4.45 -0.69
CA SER A 329 -7.99 5.41 0.41
C SER A 329 -7.63 6.86 0.04
N GLU A 330 -7.22 7.15 -1.20
CA GLU A 330 -6.78 8.50 -1.58
C GLU A 330 -7.85 9.56 -1.30
N GLY A 331 -9.07 9.41 -1.81
CA GLY A 331 -10.10 10.42 -1.55
C GLY A 331 -10.61 10.39 -0.10
N TRP A 332 -10.40 9.31 0.66
CA TRP A 332 -10.61 9.31 2.11
C TRP A 332 -9.64 10.25 2.82
N PHE A 333 -8.36 10.27 2.42
CA PHE A 333 -7.38 11.24 2.91
C PHE A 333 -7.66 12.65 2.35
N ARG A 334 -8.03 12.78 1.06
CA ARG A 334 -8.35 14.09 0.45
C ARG A 334 -9.46 14.84 1.19
N ARG A 335 -10.53 14.12 1.58
CA ARG A 335 -11.64 14.66 2.40
C ARG A 335 -11.21 15.13 3.80
N ARG A 336 -9.97 14.85 4.23
CA ARG A 336 -9.38 15.23 5.53
C ARG A 336 -8.27 16.27 5.38
N GLY A 337 -8.21 16.93 4.22
CA GLY A 337 -7.29 18.04 3.98
C GLY A 337 -5.86 17.59 3.69
N TRP A 338 -5.70 16.42 3.08
CA TRP A 338 -4.45 15.99 2.45
C TRP A 338 -4.53 16.29 0.95
N ASP A 339 -3.52 16.95 0.40
CA ASP A 339 -3.52 17.41 -0.99
C ASP A 339 -2.82 16.39 -1.91
N PHE A 340 -3.45 16.08 -3.03
CA PHE A 340 -2.98 15.10 -4.03
C PHE A 340 -3.03 15.67 -5.45
N ASP A 341 -3.00 17.00 -5.60
CA ASP A 341 -3.09 17.68 -6.90
C ASP A 341 -1.82 17.55 -7.78
N GLN A 342 -0.72 17.05 -7.21
CA GLN A 342 0.59 16.81 -7.85
C GLN A 342 1.26 18.08 -8.41
N SER A 343 0.78 19.27 -8.02
CA SER A 343 1.26 20.56 -8.53
C SER A 343 2.59 21.01 -7.93
N SER A 344 2.94 20.49 -6.75
CA SER A 344 4.16 20.85 -6.02
C SER A 344 4.60 19.72 -5.07
N PRO A 345 5.83 19.80 -4.51
CA PRO A 345 6.28 18.87 -3.47
C PRO A 345 5.29 18.80 -2.31
N GLY A 346 5.10 17.60 -1.75
CA GLY A 346 4.14 17.34 -0.67
C GLY A 346 2.68 17.28 -1.08
N LYS A 347 2.37 17.38 -2.38
CA LYS A 347 1.00 17.30 -2.90
C LYS A 347 0.74 16.05 -3.76
N GLY A 348 1.43 14.96 -3.48
CA GLY A 348 1.18 13.66 -4.10
C GLY A 348 2.00 13.40 -5.36
N GLN A 349 3.15 14.05 -5.52
CA GLN A 349 4.11 13.63 -6.54
C GLN A 349 4.52 12.17 -6.33
N GLU A 350 4.71 11.44 -7.43
CA GLU A 350 5.05 10.02 -7.36
C GLU A 350 6.50 9.84 -6.91
N VAL A 351 6.69 8.94 -5.96
CA VAL A 351 7.99 8.50 -5.46
C VAL A 351 8.02 6.97 -5.51
N SER A 352 9.09 6.41 -6.04
CA SER A 352 9.16 4.99 -6.36
C SER A 352 10.34 4.28 -5.72
N ASP A 353 10.10 3.04 -5.29
CA ASP A 353 11.15 2.08 -4.99
C ASP A 353 11.58 1.39 -6.28
N TRP A 354 12.89 1.24 -6.50
CA TRP A 354 13.46 0.65 -7.71
C TRP A 354 14.34 -0.55 -7.37
N HIS A 355 14.17 -1.65 -8.08
CA HIS A 355 14.99 -2.85 -7.92
C HIS A 355 15.84 -3.10 -9.15
N LEU A 356 17.12 -3.34 -8.96
CA LEU A 356 18.05 -3.77 -9.99
C LEU A 356 18.53 -5.19 -9.68
N ASP A 357 18.29 -6.12 -10.60
CA ASP A 357 19.04 -7.37 -10.66
C ASP A 357 20.39 -7.06 -11.34
N PHE A 358 21.50 -7.46 -10.73
CA PHE A 358 22.81 -7.14 -11.26
C PHE A 358 23.16 -7.85 -12.57
N ASN A 359 22.39 -8.87 -12.98
CA ASN A 359 22.49 -9.47 -14.31
C ASN A 359 21.88 -8.58 -15.40
N ASP A 360 20.91 -7.73 -15.03
CA ASP A 360 20.29 -6.76 -15.94
C ASP A 360 21.10 -5.45 -16.03
N TYR A 361 22.13 -5.30 -15.17
CA TYR A 361 22.97 -4.11 -15.15
C TYR A 361 23.86 -4.04 -16.40
N PRO A 362 23.74 -2.99 -17.23
CA PRO A 362 24.45 -2.92 -18.49
C PRO A 362 25.96 -2.80 -18.25
N THR A 363 26.74 -3.56 -19.02
CA THR A 363 28.21 -3.39 -19.06
C THR A 363 28.54 -2.14 -19.87
N ARG A 364 28.40 -0.97 -19.25
CA ARG A 364 28.75 0.33 -19.84
C ARG A 364 29.70 1.08 -18.91
N GLN A 365 30.63 1.80 -19.50
CA GLN A 365 31.37 2.83 -18.77
C GLN A 365 30.49 4.08 -18.73
N TYR A 366 30.10 4.49 -17.53
CA TYR A 366 29.41 5.76 -17.36
C TYR A 366 30.42 6.90 -17.50
N PRO A 367 30.06 8.00 -18.18
CA PRO A 367 30.96 9.15 -18.31
C PRO A 367 31.29 9.68 -16.91
N SER A 368 32.56 9.69 -16.56
CA SER A 368 33.04 10.44 -15.40
C SER A 368 33.68 11.72 -15.91
N ALA A 369 33.20 12.87 -15.42
CA ALA A 369 33.91 14.12 -15.58
C ALA A 369 35.38 13.95 -15.11
N SER A 370 36.32 14.63 -15.76
CA SER A 370 37.73 14.54 -15.37
C SER A 370 37.92 14.90 -13.90
N GLY A 371 38.39 13.94 -13.10
CA GLY A 371 38.63 14.13 -11.67
C GLY A 371 37.47 13.79 -10.73
N LEU A 372 36.31 13.37 -11.25
CA LEU A 372 35.24 12.80 -10.43
C LEU A 372 35.56 11.33 -10.08
N VAL A 373 35.68 11.05 -8.80
CA VAL A 373 36.00 9.71 -8.28
C VAL A 373 34.96 9.30 -7.25
N PHE A 374 34.56 8.03 -7.28
CA PHE A 374 33.63 7.45 -6.32
C PHE A 374 34.31 6.35 -5.50
N GLY A 375 33.97 6.28 -4.21
CA GLY A 375 34.53 5.27 -3.32
C GLY A 375 33.83 5.26 -1.95
N PRO A 376 34.16 4.26 -1.11
CA PRO A 376 33.68 4.23 0.27
C PRO A 376 34.29 5.36 1.09
N CYS A 377 33.49 5.98 1.95
CA CYS A 377 33.92 7.06 2.83
C CYS A 377 34.89 6.55 3.90
N GLU A 378 35.91 7.36 4.19
CA GLU A 378 36.77 7.19 5.36
C GLU A 378 36.35 8.11 6.51
N LEU A 379 36.81 7.80 7.73
CA LEU A 379 36.44 8.58 8.92
C LEU A 379 36.93 10.04 8.85
N SER A 380 38.06 10.27 8.18
CA SER A 380 38.60 11.60 7.90
C SER A 380 37.74 12.43 6.95
N GLU A 381 36.99 11.77 6.06
CA GLU A 381 36.14 12.38 5.03
C GLU A 381 34.70 12.59 5.51
N PHE A 382 34.28 11.84 6.53
CA PHE A 382 32.94 11.85 7.08
C PHE A 382 32.40 13.26 7.44
N PRO A 383 33.19 14.17 8.03
CA PRO A 383 32.71 15.54 8.27
C PRO A 383 32.33 16.29 6.98
N ALA A 384 33.02 16.05 5.86
CA ALA A 384 32.69 16.68 4.59
C ALA A 384 31.40 16.11 3.98
N VAL A 385 31.16 14.81 4.14
CA VAL A 385 29.88 14.17 3.78
C VAL A 385 28.73 14.75 4.59
N LEU A 386 28.89 14.87 5.92
CA LEU A 386 27.84 15.46 6.77
C LEU A 386 27.52 16.90 6.39
N ASN A 387 28.52 17.70 6.02
CA ASN A 387 28.29 19.07 5.55
C ASN A 387 27.47 19.11 4.24
N LEU A 388 27.78 18.21 3.29
CA LEU A 388 26.98 18.08 2.07
C LEU A 388 25.52 17.73 2.41
N VAL A 389 25.31 16.69 3.22
CA VAL A 389 23.97 16.22 3.61
C VAL A 389 23.21 17.31 4.37
N ALA A 390 23.84 18.01 5.30
CA ALA A 390 23.20 19.08 6.06
C ALA A 390 22.74 20.24 5.15
N SER A 391 23.55 20.60 4.16
CA SER A 391 23.23 21.66 3.19
C SER A 391 22.08 21.24 2.28
N GLU A 392 22.24 20.12 1.56
CA GLU A 392 21.29 19.72 0.51
C GLU A 392 19.96 19.24 1.09
N SER A 393 19.95 18.56 2.25
CA SER A 393 18.69 18.12 2.88
C SER A 393 17.80 19.29 3.32
N ALA A 394 18.41 20.38 3.79
CA ALA A 394 17.71 21.61 4.15
C ALA A 394 17.10 22.29 2.92
N HIS A 395 17.79 22.27 1.77
CA HIS A 395 17.31 22.84 0.52
C HIS A 395 16.20 22.01 -0.14
N ASN A 396 16.35 20.67 -0.12
CA ASN A 396 15.51 19.76 -0.90
C ASN A 396 14.36 19.11 -0.10
N ASN A 397 14.09 19.58 1.12
CA ASN A 397 13.07 19.00 2.00
C ASN A 397 13.27 17.51 2.32
N GLN A 398 14.51 17.00 2.22
CA GLN A 398 14.86 15.61 2.44
C GLN A 398 15.10 15.36 3.94
N MET A 399 14.00 15.32 4.69
CA MET A 399 14.03 15.31 6.16
C MET A 399 14.54 13.98 6.73
N GLY A 400 15.32 14.05 7.82
CA GLY A 400 15.80 12.89 8.57
C GLY A 400 17.03 12.19 7.99
N TRP A 401 17.54 12.61 6.82
CA TRP A 401 18.74 12.02 6.23
C TRP A 401 19.98 12.27 7.08
N TYR A 402 20.13 13.49 7.63
CA TYR A 402 21.27 13.84 8.48
C TYR A 402 21.45 12.82 9.62
N ASP A 403 20.37 12.49 10.33
CA ASP A 403 20.39 11.52 11.43
C ASP A 403 20.85 10.13 10.95
N GLN A 404 20.40 9.68 9.78
CA GLN A 404 20.82 8.39 9.21
C GLN A 404 22.33 8.36 8.92
N TYR A 405 22.88 9.43 8.35
CA TYR A 405 24.34 9.53 8.17
C TYR A 405 25.09 9.58 9.50
N THR A 406 24.61 10.34 10.50
CA THR A 406 25.30 10.44 11.81
C THR A 406 25.40 9.11 12.55
N GLN A 407 24.43 8.21 12.38
CA GLN A 407 24.44 6.86 12.97
C GLN A 407 25.59 5.98 12.41
N LEU A 408 26.17 6.35 11.27
CA LEU A 408 27.29 5.64 10.65
C LEU A 408 28.67 6.21 11.05
N ASN A 409 28.72 7.14 12.00
CA ASN A 409 29.97 7.71 12.52
C ASN A 409 30.77 6.71 13.38
N ASN A 410 31.25 5.65 12.75
CA ASN A 410 31.98 4.54 13.34
C ASN A 410 32.94 3.99 12.27
N PRO A 411 34.22 3.73 12.58
CA PRO A 411 35.18 3.11 11.67
C PRO A 411 34.67 1.89 10.88
N PHE A 412 33.77 1.09 11.46
CA PHE A 412 33.23 -0.11 10.82
C PHE A 412 32.06 0.18 9.88
N LEU A 413 31.29 1.24 10.12
CA LEU A 413 30.05 1.56 9.40
C LEU A 413 30.22 2.70 8.39
N VAL A 414 31.20 3.59 8.58
CA VAL A 414 31.42 4.74 7.69
C VAL A 414 31.67 4.31 6.25
N ARG A 415 32.25 3.12 6.04
CA ARG A 415 32.53 2.55 4.72
C ARG A 415 31.29 2.09 3.95
N ASP A 416 30.13 2.05 4.61
CA ASP A 416 28.85 1.80 3.95
C ASP A 416 28.32 3.06 3.25
N ILE A 417 28.90 4.24 3.55
CA ILE A 417 28.67 5.45 2.78
C ILE A 417 29.56 5.41 1.52
N ILE A 418 28.94 5.52 0.36
CA ILE A 418 29.64 5.78 -0.90
C ILE A 418 29.59 7.27 -1.16
N MET A 419 30.73 7.86 -1.51
CA MET A 419 30.85 9.29 -1.80
C MET A 419 31.48 9.53 -3.17
N GLY A 420 31.07 10.62 -3.81
CA GLY A 420 31.65 11.15 -5.03
C GLY A 420 32.41 12.44 -4.76
N VAL A 421 33.65 12.51 -5.23
CA VAL A 421 34.58 13.62 -4.96
C VAL A 421 35.12 14.18 -6.26
N VAL A 422 35.20 15.51 -6.34
CA VAL A 422 35.96 16.23 -7.38
C VAL A 422 37.07 17.02 -6.70
N GLY A 423 38.31 16.62 -6.94
CA GLY A 423 39.45 17.18 -6.21
C GLY A 423 39.38 16.85 -4.71
N HIS A 424 38.98 17.82 -3.89
CA HIS A 424 38.77 17.65 -2.44
C HIS A 424 37.32 17.90 -2.01
N GLN A 425 36.43 18.20 -2.95
CA GLN A 425 35.04 18.54 -2.66
C GLN A 425 34.15 17.31 -2.82
N VAL A 426 33.42 16.97 -1.77
CA VAL A 426 32.35 15.96 -1.82
C VAL A 426 31.15 16.55 -2.55
N VAL A 427 30.73 15.93 -3.63
CA VAL A 427 29.62 16.40 -4.49
C VAL A 427 28.43 15.44 -4.51
N ALA A 428 28.62 14.21 -4.04
CA ALA A 428 27.57 13.20 -3.97
C ALA A 428 27.82 12.22 -2.83
N SER A 429 26.75 11.65 -2.27
CA SER A 429 26.85 10.55 -1.30
C SER A 429 25.59 9.67 -1.31
N ALA A 430 25.73 8.41 -0.94
CA ALA A 430 24.63 7.49 -0.68
C ALA A 430 25.01 6.50 0.44
N ILE A 431 24.03 5.97 1.14
CA ILE A 431 24.22 4.91 2.13
C ILE A 431 23.87 3.58 1.49
N THR A 432 24.84 2.66 1.42
CA THR A 432 24.59 1.26 1.09
C THR A 432 24.35 0.46 2.37
N TYR A 433 23.54 -0.59 2.32
CA TYR A 433 23.35 -1.47 3.47
C TYR A 433 23.03 -2.89 3.04
N LEU A 434 23.38 -3.85 3.89
CA LEU A 434 23.03 -5.27 3.69
C LEU A 434 21.86 -5.65 4.60
N PRO A 435 20.95 -6.54 4.17
CA PRO A 435 19.89 -7.05 5.04
C PRO A 435 20.47 -7.65 6.33
N LYS A 436 19.87 -7.32 7.47
CA LYS A 436 20.25 -7.86 8.80
C LYS A 436 21.71 -7.60 9.20
N SER A 437 22.34 -6.57 8.62
CA SER A 437 23.65 -6.09 9.05
C SER A 437 23.56 -5.18 10.27
N GLU A 438 24.71 -4.85 10.85
CA GLU A 438 24.82 -3.88 11.95
C GLU A 438 24.56 -2.43 11.50
N ASN A 439 24.40 -2.19 10.19
CA ASN A 439 24.04 -0.88 9.65
C ASN A 439 22.63 -0.50 10.12
N PRO A 440 22.46 0.58 10.91
CA PRO A 440 21.15 0.96 11.47
C PRO A 440 20.09 1.25 10.40
N VAL A 441 20.50 1.70 9.20
CA VAL A 441 19.60 1.96 8.07
C VAL A 441 18.89 0.67 7.62
N ALA A 442 19.54 -0.49 7.75
CA ALA A 442 18.92 -1.78 7.44
C ALA A 442 17.74 -2.10 8.37
N SER A 443 17.76 -1.57 9.60
CA SER A 443 16.65 -1.71 10.56
C SER A 443 15.54 -0.69 10.31
N ASP A 444 15.86 0.46 9.72
CA ASP A 444 14.90 1.52 9.39
C ASP A 444 14.20 1.28 8.05
N ILE A 445 14.87 0.60 7.10
CA ILE A 445 14.37 0.29 5.76
C ILE A 445 14.62 -1.19 5.41
N PRO A 446 13.85 -2.14 5.97
CA PRO A 446 14.13 -3.58 5.82
C PRO A 446 13.69 -4.17 4.46
N TRP A 447 13.18 -3.34 3.54
CA TRP A 447 12.54 -3.78 2.30
C TRP A 447 13.47 -4.55 1.35
N ALA A 448 14.76 -4.26 1.34
CA ALA A 448 15.74 -5.01 0.55
C ALA A 448 15.77 -6.50 0.94
N GLY A 449 15.77 -6.78 2.26
CA GLY A 449 15.72 -8.15 2.79
C GLY A 449 14.42 -8.87 2.53
N LEU A 450 13.31 -8.13 2.39
CA LEU A 450 12.01 -8.69 2.04
C LEU A 450 11.96 -9.14 0.56
N ILE A 451 12.73 -8.52 -0.32
CA ILE A 451 12.86 -8.94 -1.72
C ILE A 451 13.66 -10.23 -1.80
N SER A 452 14.85 -10.25 -1.19
CA SER A 452 15.73 -11.42 -1.12
C SER A 452 16.85 -11.19 -0.10
N ASN A 453 17.35 -12.26 0.51
CA ASN A 453 18.58 -12.20 1.32
C ASN A 453 19.83 -11.83 0.49
N ALA A 454 19.75 -11.87 -0.85
CA ALA A 454 20.82 -11.47 -1.77
C ALA A 454 20.64 -10.06 -2.36
N THR A 455 19.69 -9.27 -1.85
CA THR A 455 19.45 -7.90 -2.31
C THR A 455 19.93 -6.90 -1.27
N GLY A 456 20.89 -6.04 -1.63
CA GLY A 456 21.32 -4.91 -0.80
C GLY A 456 20.36 -3.72 -0.93
N GLY A 457 20.51 -2.72 -0.07
CA GLY A 457 19.78 -1.46 -0.18
C GLY A 457 20.70 -0.27 -0.41
N VAL A 458 20.16 0.77 -1.04
CA VAL A 458 20.81 2.07 -1.22
C VAL A 458 19.81 3.16 -0.87
N ALA A 459 20.15 3.98 0.12
CA ALA A 459 19.29 5.00 0.70
C ALA A 459 19.97 6.37 0.77
N CYS A 460 19.17 7.40 1.03
CA CYS A 460 19.63 8.76 1.34
C CYS A 460 20.61 9.33 0.29
N ILE A 461 20.30 9.13 -1.00
CA ILE A 461 21.11 9.61 -2.12
C ILE A 461 21.11 11.14 -2.16
N CYS A 462 22.23 11.74 -1.80
CA CYS A 462 22.47 13.17 -1.75
C CYS A 462 23.38 13.59 -2.90
N ILE A 463 22.96 14.53 -3.73
CA ILE A 463 23.75 15.08 -4.83
C ILE A 463 23.67 16.59 -4.72
N SER A 464 24.82 17.26 -4.84
CA SER A 464 24.86 18.70 -4.75
C SER A 464 24.20 19.37 -5.95
N ASP A 465 23.17 20.18 -5.72
CA ASP A 465 22.48 20.92 -6.78
C ASP A 465 23.23 22.19 -7.22
N THR A 466 24.23 22.61 -6.45
CA THR A 466 24.99 23.84 -6.70
C THR A 466 26.37 23.59 -7.31
N SER A 467 26.72 22.33 -7.54
CA SER A 467 27.99 21.95 -8.16
C SER A 467 28.01 22.40 -9.63
N ILE A 468 28.93 23.32 -9.95
CA ILE A 468 29.26 23.68 -11.34
C ILE A 468 30.26 22.69 -11.96
N LEU A 469 30.77 21.74 -11.17
CA LEU A 469 31.88 20.86 -11.55
C LEU A 469 31.41 19.62 -12.30
N VAL A 470 30.20 19.13 -11.99
CA VAL A 470 29.63 17.87 -12.49
C VAL A 470 28.12 18.03 -12.59
N SER A 471 27.50 17.52 -13.65
CA SER A 471 26.04 17.52 -13.76
C SER A 471 25.40 16.53 -12.76
N ARG A 472 24.17 16.80 -12.33
CA ARG A 472 23.43 15.93 -11.40
C ARG A 472 23.30 14.50 -11.93
N ASP A 473 23.07 14.35 -13.23
CA ASP A 473 22.93 13.04 -13.88
C ASP A 473 24.25 12.26 -13.90
N GLU A 474 25.37 12.89 -14.23
CA GLU A 474 26.69 12.25 -14.17
C GLU A 474 27.03 11.82 -12.73
N ALA A 475 26.75 12.66 -11.74
CA ALA A 475 26.95 12.35 -10.34
C ALA A 475 26.08 11.16 -9.89
N MET A 476 24.80 11.13 -10.28
CA MET A 476 23.87 10.04 -9.98
C MET A 476 24.34 8.73 -10.60
N LEU A 477 24.64 8.72 -11.90
CA LEU A 477 25.04 7.52 -12.63
C LEU A 477 26.33 6.92 -12.05
N GLY A 478 27.34 7.76 -11.79
CA GLY A 478 28.61 7.32 -11.22
C GLY A 478 28.47 6.82 -9.78
N LEU A 479 27.63 7.48 -8.97
CA LEU A 479 27.34 7.05 -7.60
C LEU A 479 26.65 5.69 -7.57
N LEU A 480 25.62 5.50 -8.39
CA LEU A 480 24.90 4.23 -8.50
C LEU A 480 25.80 3.11 -9.01
N ASP A 481 26.69 3.39 -9.97
CA ASP A 481 27.69 2.42 -10.44
C ASP A 481 28.65 1.99 -9.32
N ALA A 482 29.10 2.94 -8.49
CA ALA A 482 29.91 2.64 -7.32
C ALA A 482 29.14 1.83 -6.25
N CYS A 483 27.86 2.12 -6.02
CA CYS A 483 27.00 1.32 -5.15
C CYS A 483 26.82 -0.12 -5.68
N VAL A 484 26.61 -0.30 -6.98
CA VAL A 484 26.52 -1.62 -7.62
C VAL A 484 27.81 -2.42 -7.39
N LYS A 485 28.97 -1.80 -7.64
CA LYS A 485 30.28 -2.45 -7.42
C LYS A 485 30.46 -2.84 -5.96
N ARG A 486 30.16 -1.93 -5.03
CA ARG A 486 30.27 -2.18 -3.58
C ARG A 486 29.41 -3.36 -3.15
N LEU A 487 28.15 -3.38 -3.53
CA LEU A 487 27.22 -4.43 -3.15
C LEU A 487 27.59 -5.78 -3.80
N LYS A 488 28.09 -5.78 -5.05
CA LYS A 488 28.66 -6.98 -5.69
C LYS A 488 29.86 -7.54 -4.92
N GLU A 489 30.79 -6.68 -4.50
CA GLU A 489 31.95 -7.08 -3.67
C GLU A 489 31.52 -7.70 -2.33
N GLN A 490 30.39 -7.24 -1.79
CA GLN A 490 29.77 -7.78 -0.58
C GLN A 490 28.89 -9.02 -0.83
N GLY A 491 28.86 -9.55 -2.06
CA GLY A 491 28.17 -10.78 -2.43
C GLY A 491 26.68 -10.63 -2.74
N MET A 492 26.17 -9.40 -2.89
CA MET A 492 24.78 -9.18 -3.30
C MET A 492 24.60 -9.44 -4.81
N GLN A 493 23.40 -9.85 -5.17
CA GLN A 493 22.96 -10.14 -6.54
C GLN A 493 22.05 -9.06 -7.11
N GLY A 494 21.57 -8.15 -6.27
CA GLY A 494 20.78 -7.00 -6.70
C GLY A 494 20.77 -5.91 -5.64
N MET A 495 20.11 -4.81 -5.95
CA MET A 495 19.89 -3.72 -5.00
C MET A 495 18.52 -3.09 -5.10
N LEU A 496 18.05 -2.56 -3.98
CA LEU A 496 16.85 -1.73 -3.86
C LEU A 496 17.25 -0.28 -3.64
N LEU A 497 16.77 0.64 -4.49
CA LEU A 497 16.75 2.07 -4.19
C LEU A 497 15.41 2.39 -3.55
N ASP A 498 15.41 2.92 -2.33
CA ASP A 498 14.19 3.35 -1.67
C ASP A 498 13.80 4.78 -2.05
N ALA A 499 12.52 4.96 -2.33
CA ALA A 499 11.86 6.25 -2.46
C ALA A 499 12.57 7.33 -3.28
N VAL A 500 12.77 7.07 -4.57
CA VAL A 500 13.33 8.02 -5.52
C VAL A 500 12.22 8.73 -6.30
N MET A 501 12.32 10.05 -6.42
CA MET A 501 11.41 10.88 -7.21
C MET A 501 11.99 11.16 -8.60
N GLY A 502 11.21 10.86 -9.64
CA GLY A 502 11.58 11.10 -11.05
C GLY A 502 12.74 10.22 -11.53
N GLY A 503 13.32 10.57 -12.68
CA GLY A 503 14.47 9.88 -13.26
C GLY A 503 14.16 8.54 -13.93
N ASP A 504 12.88 8.21 -14.12
CA ASP A 504 12.40 6.91 -14.60
C ASP A 504 13.13 6.39 -15.84
N GLU A 505 13.27 7.21 -16.89
CA GLU A 505 13.96 6.82 -18.12
C GLU A 505 15.43 6.42 -17.87
N GLY A 506 16.13 7.15 -16.99
CA GLY A 506 17.50 6.84 -16.58
C GLY A 506 17.59 5.53 -15.81
N PHE A 507 16.66 5.31 -14.87
CA PHE A 507 16.59 4.05 -14.11
C PHE A 507 16.31 2.86 -15.02
N TYR A 508 15.35 2.96 -15.94
CA TYR A 508 15.11 1.90 -16.93
C TYR A 508 16.35 1.65 -17.81
N ALA A 509 17.07 2.69 -18.22
CA ALA A 509 18.29 2.55 -19.02
C ALA A 509 19.43 1.87 -18.27
N MET A 510 19.45 1.95 -16.94
CA MET A 510 20.39 1.24 -16.06
C MET A 510 19.92 -0.19 -15.70
N GLY A 511 18.77 -0.63 -16.18
CA GLY A 511 18.21 -1.97 -15.91
C GLY A 511 17.34 -2.06 -14.66
N PHE A 512 17.02 -0.94 -13.99
CA PHE A 512 16.11 -0.98 -12.86
C PHE A 512 14.67 -1.25 -13.29
N GLN A 513 13.96 -1.93 -12.41
CA GLN A 513 12.53 -2.15 -12.50
C GLN A 513 11.85 -1.45 -11.32
N LYS A 514 10.83 -0.65 -11.64
CA LYS A 514 9.96 -0.02 -10.64
C LYS A 514 9.22 -1.10 -9.85
N ARG A 515 9.25 -1.01 -8.51
CA ARG A 515 8.62 -1.99 -7.60
C ARG A 515 7.35 -1.47 -6.97
N ASN A 516 7.48 -0.47 -6.11
CA ASN A 516 6.37 0.17 -5.42
C ASN A 516 6.39 1.66 -5.75
N SER A 517 5.22 2.27 -5.84
CA SER A 517 5.09 3.71 -5.99
C SER A 517 4.17 4.26 -4.92
N TYR A 518 4.49 5.44 -4.42
CA TYR A 518 3.75 6.16 -3.39
C TYR A 518 3.51 7.60 -3.82
N ARG A 519 2.48 8.22 -3.24
CA ARG A 519 2.18 9.64 -3.28
C ARG A 519 2.85 10.29 -2.07
N GLU A 520 3.85 11.14 -2.32
CA GLU A 520 4.49 11.95 -1.28
C GLU A 520 3.53 13.08 -0.85
N VAL A 521 3.00 13.01 0.37
CA VAL A 521 2.02 13.99 0.84
C VAL A 521 2.35 14.48 2.25
N TRP A 522 2.42 15.80 2.40
CA TRP A 522 2.63 16.45 3.68
C TRP A 522 1.97 17.82 3.75
N ARG A 523 1.79 18.33 4.96
CA ARG A 523 1.29 19.68 5.23
C ARG A 523 2.00 20.31 6.42
N SER A 524 2.14 21.63 6.41
CA SER A 524 2.73 22.36 7.52
C SER A 524 1.76 22.43 8.71
N VAL A 525 2.31 22.37 9.92
CA VAL A 525 1.62 22.75 11.14
C VAL A 525 1.91 24.22 11.37
N PRO A 526 0.89 25.09 11.51
CA PRO A 526 1.12 26.49 11.84
C PRO A 526 1.86 26.60 13.17
N ASP A 527 2.87 27.48 13.25
CA ASP A 527 3.43 27.84 14.54
C ASP A 527 2.33 28.48 15.39
N GLU A 528 2.00 27.90 16.55
CA GLU A 528 1.20 28.59 17.56
C GLU A 528 2.02 29.81 18.01
N ARG A 529 1.60 31.00 17.57
CA ARG A 529 2.22 32.28 17.96
C ARG A 529 2.02 32.59 19.44
#